data_AF-A0A0F6A9A9-F1
#
_entry.id   AF-A0A0F6A9A9-F1
#
_cell.length_a   1.000
_cell.length_b   1.000
_cell.length_c   1.000
_cell.angle_alpha   90.00
_cell.angle_beta   90.00
_cell.angle_gamma   90.00
#
_symmetry.space_group_name_H-M   'P 1'
#
loop_
_entity.id
_entity.type
_entity.pdbx_description
1 polymer ?
#
loop_
_entity_poly.entity_id
_entity_poly.type
_entity_poly.pdbx_seq_one_letter_code
_entity_poly.pdbx_strand_id
1 'polypeptide(L)'
;MLTVVYGITSSTDMFMKSEFNHGNNVFACTYGKEEYQGQLAHSLEDLAQLDPTSISRVVICSEFVQDILKSLKSIHVDISKCFFFNHMREQLVPCDSLLTNSICTDSTLYAIYDLAYNLPCFDVITFIILAEQERLKQNKQYIQFIVLPSWNDSDAGVNVFHTKDDTQWRLEKVVKPMLSCLPSCISVEQPLNRNQIEVYQALNVVTYPDNYFQNNRQPAGDFKLLKRLVEENANLSVLTPPKQAQKIIEDYMRHYTQGKKLITLTLREYDANPEYRNSKLSDWLRFAQTLQGKGFYPLIIRDTYAMGQPLPSEFSHIPTYPAASIDVHLRLALYQSAYINMGIENGPLYSISYLKGARSIIFRRQSNAIPNLSERTNQNFFFKVGENHFFNDNQFQINAWMDDSFDNLLTQFQQLDESIQRSEK
;
A
#
# COMPACT_ATOMS: atom_id res chain seq x y z
N MET A 1 31.55 20.87 24.69
CA MET A 1 31.06 19.56 24.21
C MET A 1 31.66 19.29 22.86
N LEU A 2 31.97 18.03 22.57
CA LEU A 2 32.74 17.60 21.40
C LEU A 2 31.80 16.97 20.36
N THR A 3 32.03 17.31 19.09
CA THR A 3 31.51 16.56 17.95
C THR A 3 32.58 15.56 17.53
N VAL A 4 32.28 14.26 17.60
CA VAL A 4 33.15 13.24 17.03
C VAL A 4 32.84 13.11 15.55
N VAL A 5 33.80 13.36 14.67
CA VAL A 5 33.67 13.18 13.23
C VAL A 5 34.30 11.84 12.88
N TYR A 6 33.46 10.84 12.62
CA TYR A 6 33.86 9.44 12.45
C TYR A 6 33.97 9.07 10.97
N GLY A 7 35.17 8.68 10.55
CA GLY A 7 35.55 8.40 9.18
C GLY A 7 36.25 9.60 8.54
N ILE A 8 37.43 9.38 7.97
CA ILE A 8 38.20 10.41 7.26
C ILE A 8 38.10 10.14 5.75
N THR A 9 37.10 10.76 5.13
CA THR A 9 36.79 10.62 3.71
C THR A 9 36.55 11.99 3.07
N SER A 10 36.25 12.04 1.77
CA SER A 10 35.77 13.27 1.13
C SER A 10 34.50 13.84 1.77
N SER A 11 33.65 12.97 2.36
CA SER A 11 32.47 13.42 3.10
C SER A 11 32.82 14.21 4.36
N THR A 12 34.00 13.96 4.94
CA THR A 12 34.54 14.70 6.09
C THR A 12 34.81 16.15 5.69
N ASP A 13 35.49 16.37 4.57
CA ASP A 13 35.73 17.72 4.04
C ASP A 13 34.43 18.48 3.77
N MET A 14 33.45 17.79 3.21
CA MET A 14 32.13 18.37 2.94
C MET A 14 31.38 18.71 4.22
N PHE A 15 31.37 17.80 5.21
CA PHE A 15 30.77 18.06 6.52
C PHE A 15 31.42 19.26 7.20
N MET A 16 32.75 19.31 7.22
CA MET A 16 33.51 20.38 7.87
C MET A 16 33.21 21.77 7.29
N LYS A 17 32.85 21.84 6.00
CA LYS A 17 32.44 23.07 5.29
C LYS A 17 30.94 23.35 5.35
N SER A 18 30.13 22.39 5.83
CA SER A 18 28.68 22.51 5.90
C SER A 18 28.22 23.37 7.09
N GLU A 19 27.00 23.87 7.02
CA GLU A 19 26.35 24.58 8.13
C GLU A 19 26.14 23.69 9.38
N PHE A 20 26.18 22.37 9.22
CA PHE A 20 25.96 21.43 10.31
C PHE A 20 27.18 21.31 11.23
N ASN A 21 28.36 21.74 10.79
CA ASN A 21 29.58 21.72 11.59
C ASN A 21 29.62 22.94 12.53
N HIS A 22 29.47 22.69 13.83
CA HIS A 22 29.59 23.71 14.86
C HIS A 22 30.28 23.11 16.09
N GLY A 23 31.17 23.91 16.70
CA GLY A 23 31.90 23.54 17.91
C GLY A 23 33.24 22.85 17.63
N ASN A 24 33.75 22.20 18.67
CA ASN A 24 35.05 21.53 18.64
C ASN A 24 34.90 20.11 18.10
N ASN A 25 35.70 19.78 17.09
CA ASN A 25 35.69 18.48 16.45
C ASN A 25 36.85 17.62 16.98
N VAL A 26 36.56 16.33 17.15
CA VAL A 26 37.55 15.28 17.33
C VAL A 26 37.36 14.30 16.18
N PHE A 27 38.43 14.01 15.46
CA PHE A 27 38.39 13.08 14.35
C PHE A 27 38.60 11.66 14.86
N ALA A 28 37.86 10.70 14.33
CA ALA A 28 37.98 9.31 14.73
C ALA A 28 37.84 8.37 13.54
N CYS A 29 38.53 7.23 13.61
CA CYS A 29 38.33 6.10 12.73
C CYS A 29 38.54 4.81 13.51
N THR A 30 38.15 3.66 12.97
CA THR A 30 38.16 2.39 13.73
C THR A 30 39.54 2.04 14.29
N TYR A 31 40.62 2.40 13.59
CA TYR A 31 41.99 2.03 13.99
C TYR A 31 42.87 3.20 14.43
N GLY A 32 42.40 4.45 14.35
CA GLY A 32 43.15 5.65 14.76
C GLY A 32 44.45 5.95 14.00
N LYS A 33 44.59 5.46 12.76
CA LYS A 33 45.82 5.62 11.94
C LYS A 33 45.72 6.70 10.88
N GLU A 34 44.54 7.28 10.70
CA GLU A 34 44.29 8.29 9.69
C GLU A 34 44.57 9.68 10.27
N GLU A 35 44.96 10.62 9.42
CA GLU A 35 45.22 12.00 9.81
C GLU A 35 44.29 12.93 9.04
N TYR A 36 43.76 13.95 9.71
CA TYR A 36 42.98 15.01 9.08
C TYR A 36 43.44 16.37 9.60
N GLN A 37 43.84 17.26 8.68
CA GLN A 37 44.31 18.62 8.99
C GLN A 37 45.42 18.69 10.07
N GLY A 38 46.40 17.78 10.05
CA GLY A 38 47.48 17.78 11.04
C GLY A 38 47.14 17.08 12.35
N GLN A 39 45.91 16.54 12.50
CA GLN A 39 45.46 15.84 13.70
C GLN A 39 45.28 14.35 13.41
N LEU A 40 45.91 13.51 14.22
CA LEU A 40 45.70 12.06 14.16
C LEU A 40 44.28 11.74 14.65
N ALA A 41 43.56 10.93 13.89
CA ALA A 41 42.24 10.46 14.28
C ALA A 41 42.36 9.50 15.47
N HIS A 42 41.42 9.61 16.41
CA HIS A 42 41.28 8.68 17.52
C HIS A 42 40.84 7.30 17.01
N SER A 43 41.40 6.24 17.58
CA SER A 43 40.89 4.87 17.43
C SER A 43 39.57 4.68 18.17
N LEU A 44 38.92 3.54 17.94
CA LEU A 44 37.74 3.16 18.72
C LEU A 44 38.09 3.00 20.21
N GLU A 45 39.29 2.47 20.50
CA GLU A 45 39.82 2.35 21.85
C GLU A 45 40.08 3.71 22.49
N ASP A 46 40.62 4.69 21.75
CA ASP A 46 40.82 6.05 22.25
C ASP A 46 39.47 6.73 22.54
N LEU A 47 38.47 6.53 21.67
CA LEU A 47 37.11 7.03 21.90
C LEU A 47 36.47 6.43 23.15
N ALA A 48 36.71 5.15 23.44
CA ALA A 48 36.18 4.49 24.63
C ALA A 48 36.74 5.06 25.95
N GLN A 49 37.88 5.75 25.89
CA GLN A 49 38.50 6.41 27.05
C GLN A 49 38.01 7.85 27.25
N LEU A 50 37.30 8.43 26.29
CA LEU A 50 36.71 9.76 26.44
C LEU A 50 35.55 9.74 27.44
N ASP A 51 35.41 10.82 28.21
CA ASP A 51 34.23 11.03 29.05
C ASP A 51 32.96 11.05 28.18
N PRO A 52 32.02 10.11 28.32
CA PRO A 52 30.80 10.05 27.51
C PRO A 52 29.93 11.31 27.61
N THR A 53 30.04 12.07 28.71
CA THR A 53 29.32 13.33 28.90
C THR A 53 29.94 14.48 28.10
N SER A 54 31.21 14.34 27.69
CA SER A 54 31.90 15.32 26.85
C SER A 54 31.47 15.23 25.38
N ILE A 55 30.99 14.07 24.92
CA ILE A 55 30.52 13.82 23.55
C ILE A 55 29.07 14.30 23.42
N SER A 56 28.87 15.41 22.70
CA SER A 56 27.54 15.89 22.35
C SER A 56 26.90 15.08 21.24
N ARG A 57 27.68 14.73 20.20
CA ARG A 57 27.21 13.98 19.04
C ARG A 57 28.34 13.30 18.31
N VAL A 58 28.01 12.26 17.54
CA VAL A 58 28.90 11.60 16.60
C VAL A 58 28.35 11.80 15.20
N VAL A 59 29.15 12.33 14.28
CA VAL A 59 28.80 12.49 12.87
C VAL A 59 29.63 11.51 12.05
N ILE A 60 28.96 10.53 11.45
CA ILE A 60 29.53 9.50 10.59
C ILE A 60 29.65 10.07 9.18
N CYS A 61 30.90 10.25 8.73
CA CYS A 61 31.28 10.72 7.40
C CYS A 61 31.80 9.55 6.54
N SER A 62 31.08 8.44 6.56
CA SER A 62 31.41 7.22 5.83
C SER A 62 30.13 6.48 5.44
N GLU A 63 30.17 5.76 4.31
CA GLU A 63 29.05 4.94 3.86
C GLU A 63 28.87 3.65 4.68
N PHE A 64 29.90 3.25 5.45
CA PHE A 64 29.87 2.08 6.34
C PHE A 64 29.12 2.34 7.66
N VAL A 65 27.98 3.03 7.60
CA VAL A 65 27.22 3.51 8.76
C VAL A 65 26.88 2.37 9.73
N GLN A 66 26.43 1.23 9.21
CA GLN A 66 26.01 0.11 10.05
C GLN A 66 27.17 -0.50 10.85
N ASP A 67 28.33 -0.70 10.23
CA ASP A 67 29.48 -1.30 10.90
C ASP A 67 30.09 -0.33 11.91
N ILE A 68 30.12 0.96 11.58
CA ILE A 68 30.53 2.02 12.51
C ILE A 68 29.57 2.09 13.70
N LEU A 69 28.25 2.03 13.49
CA LEU A 69 27.28 2.01 14.59
C LEU A 69 27.44 0.78 15.49
N LYS A 70 27.76 -0.41 14.92
CA LYS A 70 28.08 -1.60 15.73
C LYS A 70 29.33 -1.38 16.58
N SER A 71 30.38 -0.80 16.00
CA SER A 71 31.61 -0.44 16.71
C SER A 71 31.34 0.56 17.84
N LEU A 72 30.64 1.66 17.56
CA LEU A 72 30.25 2.67 18.54
C LEU A 72 29.38 2.09 19.66
N LYS A 73 28.45 1.19 19.33
CA LYS A 73 27.62 0.49 20.33
C LYS A 73 28.45 -0.39 21.26
N SER A 74 29.50 -1.04 20.74
CA SER A 74 30.40 -1.88 21.55
C SER A 74 31.17 -1.10 22.62
N ILE A 75 31.37 0.20 22.41
CA ILE A 75 31.96 1.13 23.39
C ILE A 75 30.92 2.00 24.10
N HIS A 76 29.65 1.57 24.12
CA HIS A 76 28.53 2.20 24.84
C HIS A 76 28.20 3.64 24.39
N VAL A 77 28.52 4.02 23.15
CA VAL A 77 28.03 5.28 22.57
C VAL A 77 26.54 5.13 22.26
N ASP A 78 25.74 6.06 22.77
CA ASP A 78 24.30 6.11 22.54
C ASP A 78 24.00 6.46 21.07
N ILE A 79 23.26 5.58 20.37
CA ILE A 79 22.90 5.76 18.96
C ILE A 79 22.04 7.02 18.75
N SER A 80 21.27 7.46 19.75
CA SER A 80 20.50 8.70 19.66
C SER A 80 21.37 9.95 19.49
N LYS A 81 22.67 9.85 19.80
CA LYS A 81 23.68 10.90 19.56
C LYS A 81 24.41 10.77 18.22
N CYS A 82 24.14 9.70 17.47
CA CYS A 82 24.82 9.43 16.20
C CYS A 82 24.02 9.99 15.02
N PHE A 83 24.73 10.56 14.07
CA PHE A 83 24.19 11.12 12.84
C PHE A 83 25.01 10.64 11.65
N PHE A 84 24.37 10.37 10.52
CA PHE A 84 25.02 10.15 9.24
C PHE A 84 25.01 11.45 8.42
N PHE A 85 26.17 11.89 7.96
CA PHE A 85 26.25 12.99 7.02
C PHE A 85 26.05 12.48 5.59
N ASN A 86 24.83 12.65 5.08
CA ASN A 86 24.47 12.31 3.71
C ASN A 86 24.97 13.41 2.77
N HIS A 87 26.21 13.27 2.33
CA HIS A 87 26.88 14.25 1.45
C HIS A 87 26.16 14.44 0.11
N MET A 88 25.45 13.43 -0.40
CA MET A 88 24.70 13.52 -1.67
C MET A 88 23.49 14.45 -1.57
N ARG A 89 22.96 14.65 -0.36
CA ARG A 89 21.80 15.52 -0.10
C ARG A 89 22.15 16.73 0.77
N GLU A 90 23.41 16.85 1.18
CA GLU A 90 23.89 17.83 2.15
C GLU A 90 22.98 17.85 3.40
N GLN A 91 22.75 16.67 3.98
CA GLN A 91 21.84 16.50 5.12
C GLN A 91 22.49 15.73 6.25
N LEU A 92 22.19 16.14 7.48
CA LEU A 92 22.54 15.40 8.69
C LEU A 92 21.34 14.53 9.11
N VAL A 93 21.49 13.21 9.02
CA VAL A 93 20.41 12.25 9.26
C VAL A 93 20.63 11.56 10.62
N PRO A 94 19.70 11.65 11.58
CA PRO A 94 19.78 10.90 12.83
C PRO A 94 19.89 9.38 12.58
N CYS A 95 20.87 8.71 13.18
CA CYS A 95 21.10 7.28 12.93
C CYS A 95 20.01 6.38 13.51
N ASP A 96 19.32 6.81 14.57
CA ASP A 96 18.15 6.11 15.10
C ASP A 96 17.01 6.00 14.07
N SER A 97 16.85 7.01 13.21
CA SER A 97 15.90 7.00 12.09
C SER A 97 16.25 6.01 10.98
N LEU A 98 17.48 5.49 10.98
CA LEU A 98 17.97 4.48 10.02
C LEU A 98 17.87 3.05 10.57
N LEU A 99 17.56 2.88 11.86
CA LEU A 99 17.41 1.56 12.48
C LEU A 99 16.09 0.91 12.07
N THR A 100 16.14 -0.38 11.78
CA THR A 100 14.96 -1.22 11.62
C THR A 100 14.52 -1.79 12.97
N ASN A 101 13.23 -1.77 13.27
CA ASN A 101 12.69 -2.40 14.48
C ASN A 101 13.04 -3.89 14.52
N SER A 102 13.39 -4.41 15.71
CA SER A 102 13.48 -5.86 15.90
C SER A 102 12.07 -6.46 15.89
N ILE A 103 11.81 -7.37 14.97
CA ILE A 103 10.54 -8.09 14.85
C ILE A 103 10.70 -9.45 15.50
N CYS A 104 9.74 -9.87 16.34
CA CYS A 104 9.69 -11.22 16.90
C CYS A 104 8.37 -11.93 16.55
N THR A 105 8.41 -13.26 16.54
CA THR A 105 7.26 -14.15 16.28
C THR A 105 6.10 -13.87 17.22
N ASP A 106 6.37 -13.60 18.49
CA ASP A 106 5.33 -13.38 19.52
C ASP A 106 4.53 -12.10 19.27
N SER A 107 5.15 -11.10 18.63
CA SER A 107 4.52 -9.83 18.26
C SER A 107 3.83 -9.85 16.88
N THR A 108 3.86 -10.98 16.17
CA THR A 108 3.46 -11.08 14.77
C THR A 108 2.30 -12.06 14.59
N LEU A 109 1.28 -11.65 13.82
CA LEU A 109 0.27 -12.56 13.27
C LEU A 109 0.72 -13.08 11.90
N TYR A 110 0.61 -14.37 11.64
CA TYR A 110 0.92 -14.98 10.35
C TYR A 110 -0.36 -15.27 9.57
N ALA A 111 -0.68 -14.41 8.61
CA ALA A 111 -1.91 -14.52 7.82
C ALA A 111 -1.66 -15.31 6.53
N ILE A 112 -2.26 -16.50 6.44
CA ILE A 112 -2.03 -17.47 5.37
C ILE A 112 -3.12 -17.35 4.30
N TYR A 113 -2.73 -16.81 3.15
CA TYR A 113 -3.57 -16.72 1.96
C TYR A 113 -3.34 -17.95 1.08
N ASP A 114 -4.18 -18.96 1.26
CA ASP A 114 -4.03 -20.25 0.60
C ASP A 114 -4.70 -20.28 -0.79
N LEU A 115 -3.89 -20.38 -1.85
CA LEU A 115 -4.38 -20.41 -3.23
C LEU A 115 -5.10 -21.72 -3.60
N ALA A 116 -5.03 -22.76 -2.76
CA ALA A 116 -5.85 -23.96 -2.95
C ALA A 116 -7.36 -23.66 -2.75
N TYR A 117 -7.68 -22.60 -2.00
CA TYR A 117 -9.06 -22.21 -1.69
C TYR A 117 -9.43 -20.81 -2.20
N ASN A 118 -8.44 -20.02 -2.61
CA ASN A 118 -8.60 -18.61 -2.94
C ASN A 118 -8.03 -18.27 -4.32
N LEU A 119 -8.73 -17.40 -5.05
CA LEU A 119 -8.29 -16.94 -6.36
C LEU A 119 -7.31 -15.77 -6.23
N PRO A 120 -6.30 -15.66 -7.12
CA PRO A 120 -5.38 -14.53 -7.12
C PRO A 120 -6.08 -13.27 -7.70
N CYS A 121 -7.01 -12.68 -6.96
CA CYS A 121 -7.82 -11.55 -7.40
C CYS A 121 -8.03 -10.54 -6.27
N PHE A 122 -8.85 -9.52 -6.52
CA PHE A 122 -9.16 -8.47 -5.55
C PHE A 122 -9.99 -8.94 -4.35
N ASP A 123 -10.47 -10.20 -4.34
CA ASP A 123 -11.12 -10.80 -3.15
C ASP A 123 -10.14 -10.91 -1.97
N VAL A 124 -8.82 -10.81 -2.22
CA VAL A 124 -7.79 -10.64 -1.18
C VAL A 124 -8.05 -9.44 -0.27
N ILE A 125 -8.78 -8.41 -0.73
CA ILE A 125 -9.09 -7.24 0.08
C ILE A 125 -9.83 -7.66 1.35
N THR A 126 -10.91 -8.44 1.23
CA THR A 126 -11.67 -8.88 2.41
C THR A 126 -10.79 -9.69 3.35
N PHE A 127 -9.91 -10.55 2.83
CA PHE A 127 -8.96 -11.31 3.63
C PHE A 127 -8.03 -10.39 4.44
N ILE A 128 -7.49 -9.33 3.83
CA ILE A 128 -6.63 -8.34 4.50
C ILE A 128 -7.38 -7.68 5.67
N ILE A 129 -8.62 -7.26 5.44
CA ILE A 129 -9.43 -6.61 6.47
C ILE A 129 -9.66 -7.56 7.64
N LEU A 130 -10.07 -8.79 7.38
CA LEU A 130 -10.33 -9.77 8.42
C LEU A 130 -9.05 -10.16 9.17
N ALA A 131 -7.93 -10.30 8.47
CA ALA A 131 -6.64 -10.60 9.08
C ALA A 131 -6.15 -9.46 9.98
N GLU A 132 -6.37 -8.20 9.58
CA GLU A 132 -6.05 -7.04 10.41
C GLU A 132 -6.91 -6.98 11.68
N GLN A 133 -8.21 -7.28 11.57
CA GLN A 133 -9.07 -7.34 12.76
C GLN A 133 -8.64 -8.46 13.70
N GLU A 134 -8.23 -9.61 13.17
CA GLU A 134 -7.69 -10.69 14.01
C GLU A 134 -6.37 -10.28 14.68
N ARG A 135 -5.48 -9.57 13.96
CA ARG A 135 -4.22 -9.04 14.52
C ARG A 135 -4.50 -8.15 15.74
N LEU A 136 -5.46 -7.24 15.58
CA LEU A 136 -5.90 -6.32 16.63
C LEU A 136 -6.50 -7.08 17.82
N LYS A 137 -7.41 -8.02 17.57
CA LYS A 137 -8.03 -8.88 18.59
C LYS A 137 -7.00 -9.66 19.41
N GLN A 138 -5.91 -10.10 18.77
CA GLN A 138 -4.84 -10.86 19.41
C GLN A 138 -3.70 -9.99 19.97
N ASN A 139 -3.85 -8.65 19.97
CA ASN A 139 -2.84 -7.70 20.44
C ASN A 139 -1.46 -7.89 19.79
N LYS A 140 -1.41 -8.33 18.52
CA LYS A 140 -0.17 -8.44 17.76
C LYS A 140 0.22 -7.06 17.22
N GLN A 141 1.52 -6.77 17.11
CA GLN A 141 2.00 -5.51 16.56
C GLN A 141 2.06 -5.54 15.04
N TYR A 142 2.44 -6.69 14.47
CA TYR A 142 2.72 -6.84 13.05
C TYR A 142 1.91 -7.97 12.44
N ILE A 143 1.83 -7.95 11.10
CA ILE A 143 1.30 -9.06 10.32
C ILE A 143 2.30 -9.45 9.23
N GLN A 144 2.53 -10.74 9.10
CA GLN A 144 3.28 -11.34 8.01
C GLN A 144 2.31 -12.14 7.16
N PHE A 145 2.20 -11.80 5.89
CA PHE A 145 1.36 -12.54 4.97
C PHE A 145 2.15 -13.68 4.33
N ILE A 146 1.54 -14.86 4.26
CA ILE A 146 2.08 -16.04 3.57
C ILE A 146 1.12 -16.38 2.44
N VAL A 147 1.55 -16.19 1.21
CA VAL A 147 0.80 -16.58 0.01
C VAL A 147 1.19 -18.01 -0.35
N LEU A 148 0.36 -18.97 0.05
CA LEU A 148 0.67 -20.39 -0.10
C LEU A 148 0.25 -20.88 -1.51
N PRO A 149 1.15 -21.53 -2.27
CA PRO A 149 0.80 -22.10 -3.56
C PRO A 149 -0.34 -23.13 -3.48
N SER A 150 -1.16 -23.18 -4.52
CA SER A 150 -2.28 -24.13 -4.64
C SER A 150 -1.84 -25.57 -4.93
N TRP A 151 -0.62 -25.75 -5.44
CA TRP A 151 -0.08 -27.03 -5.90
C TRP A 151 1.15 -27.44 -5.08
N ASN A 152 1.29 -28.75 -4.89
CA ASN A 152 2.57 -29.37 -4.63
C ASN A 152 3.25 -29.66 -5.97
N ASP A 153 4.58 -29.61 -6.04
CA ASP A 153 5.33 -29.99 -7.25
C ASP A 153 4.97 -31.40 -7.76
N SER A 154 4.37 -32.24 -6.92
CA SER A 154 3.94 -33.60 -7.21
C SER A 154 2.47 -33.78 -7.62
N ASP A 155 1.59 -32.77 -7.48
CA ASP A 155 0.16 -32.90 -7.79
C ASP A 155 -0.34 -31.76 -8.68
N ALA A 156 -0.81 -32.12 -9.87
CA ALA A 156 -1.40 -31.19 -10.82
C ALA A 156 -2.80 -30.76 -10.35
N GLY A 157 -2.89 -29.65 -9.62
CA GLY A 157 -4.17 -29.00 -9.32
C GLY A 157 -4.84 -28.44 -10.58
N VAL A 158 -6.16 -28.29 -10.55
CA VAL A 158 -6.93 -27.68 -11.64
C VAL A 158 -7.19 -26.22 -11.29
N ASN A 159 -6.63 -25.28 -12.06
CA ASN A 159 -7.06 -23.88 -12.02
C ASN A 159 -8.01 -23.62 -13.19
N VAL A 160 -9.28 -23.37 -12.85
CA VAL A 160 -10.37 -23.26 -13.82
C VAL A 160 -10.48 -21.85 -14.41
N PHE A 161 -9.88 -20.85 -13.75
CA PHE A 161 -10.08 -19.43 -14.09
C PHE A 161 -8.87 -18.77 -14.74
N HIS A 162 -7.66 -19.19 -14.38
CA HIS A 162 -6.42 -18.54 -14.79
C HIS A 162 -5.36 -19.54 -15.23
N THR A 163 -4.57 -19.19 -16.24
CA THR A 163 -3.36 -19.94 -16.58
C THR A 163 -2.32 -19.80 -15.46
N LYS A 164 -1.26 -20.63 -15.49
CA LYS A 164 -0.15 -20.52 -14.54
C LYS A 164 0.51 -19.14 -14.60
N ASP A 165 0.76 -18.64 -15.80
CA ASP A 165 1.41 -17.33 -16.00
C ASP A 165 0.49 -16.18 -15.56
N ASP A 166 -0.80 -16.25 -15.87
CA ASP A 166 -1.76 -15.24 -15.40
C ASP A 166 -1.91 -15.25 -13.88
N THR A 167 -1.90 -16.45 -13.28
CA THR A 167 -1.90 -16.60 -11.82
C THR A 167 -0.67 -15.93 -11.22
N GLN A 168 0.53 -16.24 -11.70
CA GLN A 168 1.76 -15.63 -11.18
C GLN A 168 1.76 -14.12 -11.38
N TRP A 169 1.34 -13.64 -12.54
CA TRP A 169 1.21 -12.20 -12.81
C TRP A 169 0.28 -11.51 -11.81
N ARG A 170 -0.89 -12.09 -11.55
CA ARG A 170 -1.85 -11.58 -10.56
C ARG A 170 -1.31 -11.62 -9.14
N LEU A 171 -0.53 -12.63 -8.77
CA LEU A 171 0.13 -12.66 -7.47
C LEU A 171 1.08 -11.47 -7.30
N GLU A 172 1.93 -11.21 -8.29
CA GLU A 172 2.90 -10.13 -8.25
C GLU A 172 2.30 -8.73 -8.42
N LYS A 173 1.20 -8.60 -9.17
CA LYS A 173 0.62 -7.30 -9.53
C LYS A 173 -0.65 -6.94 -8.77
N VAL A 174 -1.32 -7.90 -8.17
CA VAL A 174 -2.58 -7.68 -7.45
C VAL A 174 -2.45 -8.11 -5.99
N VAL A 175 -2.21 -9.40 -5.73
CA VAL A 175 -2.31 -9.98 -4.39
C VAL A 175 -1.23 -9.43 -3.46
N LYS A 176 0.05 -9.60 -3.77
CA LYS A 176 1.16 -9.15 -2.92
C LYS A 176 1.20 -7.62 -2.75
N PRO A 177 0.99 -6.81 -3.80
CA PRO A 177 0.91 -5.37 -3.63
C PRO A 177 -0.27 -4.95 -2.74
N MET A 178 -1.44 -5.59 -2.87
CA MET A 178 -2.58 -5.26 -2.01
C MET A 178 -2.31 -5.61 -0.54
N LEU A 179 -1.70 -6.77 -0.26
CA LEU A 179 -1.31 -7.18 1.10
C LEU A 179 -0.36 -6.16 1.76
N SER A 180 0.59 -5.61 0.99
CA SER A 180 1.53 -4.61 1.48
C SER A 180 0.94 -3.19 1.66
N CYS A 181 -0.33 -2.97 1.30
CA CYS A 181 -1.05 -1.73 1.60
C CYS A 181 -1.58 -1.68 3.05
N LEU A 182 -1.36 -2.72 3.85
CA LEU A 182 -1.72 -2.70 5.26
C LEU A 182 -0.53 -2.15 6.07
N PRO A 183 -0.68 -1.07 6.87
CA PRO A 183 0.44 -0.48 7.60
C PRO A 183 1.15 -1.42 8.59
N SER A 184 0.44 -2.41 9.11
CA SER A 184 0.98 -3.43 10.01
C SER A 184 1.76 -4.54 9.28
N CYS A 185 1.71 -4.56 7.93
CA CYS A 185 2.39 -5.56 7.11
C CYS A 185 3.90 -5.36 7.13
N ILE A 186 4.62 -6.35 7.65
CA ILE A 186 6.10 -6.35 7.68
C ILE A 186 6.72 -7.14 6.53
N SER A 187 6.00 -8.13 5.99
CA SER A 187 6.49 -8.99 4.91
C SER A 187 5.33 -9.69 4.22
N VAL A 188 5.53 -9.98 2.93
CA VAL A 188 4.67 -10.86 2.13
C VAL A 188 5.55 -11.94 1.53
N GLU A 189 5.43 -13.15 2.04
CA GLU A 189 6.22 -14.29 1.62
C GLU A 189 5.41 -15.21 0.71
N GLN A 190 6.09 -15.80 -0.26
CA GLN A 190 5.52 -16.87 -1.09
C GLN A 190 6.50 -18.05 -1.03
N PRO A 191 6.21 -19.07 -0.21
CA PRO A 191 7.02 -20.29 -0.18
C PRO A 191 7.09 -20.93 -1.57
N LEU A 192 8.21 -21.61 -1.85
CA LEU A 192 8.45 -22.28 -3.13
C LEU A 192 7.41 -23.37 -3.39
N ASN A 193 7.03 -24.09 -2.34
CA ASN A 193 6.00 -25.12 -2.37
C ASN A 193 5.23 -25.12 -1.05
N ARG A 194 4.11 -25.85 -1.03
CA ARG A 194 3.21 -25.89 0.13
C ARG A 194 3.86 -26.47 1.38
N ASN A 195 4.75 -27.46 1.24
CA ASN A 195 5.33 -28.18 2.38
C ASN A 195 6.19 -27.29 3.27
N GLN A 196 6.72 -26.18 2.73
CA GLN A 196 7.45 -25.18 3.53
C GLN A 196 6.60 -24.51 4.61
N ILE A 197 5.27 -24.68 4.58
CA ILE A 197 4.38 -24.22 5.65
C ILE A 197 4.69 -24.89 7.00
N GLU A 198 5.31 -26.09 7.00
CA GLU A 198 5.73 -26.84 8.19
C GLU A 198 6.71 -26.04 9.08
N VAL A 199 7.51 -25.14 8.49
CA VAL A 199 8.42 -24.29 9.26
C VAL A 199 7.64 -23.38 10.22
N TYR A 200 6.54 -22.78 9.76
CA TYR A 200 5.71 -21.92 10.60
C TYR A 200 4.94 -22.73 11.64
N GLN A 201 4.56 -23.97 11.31
CA GLN A 201 3.96 -24.89 12.27
C GLN A 201 4.96 -25.25 13.39
N ALA A 202 6.22 -25.54 13.05
CA ALA A 202 7.27 -25.85 14.01
C ALA A 202 7.61 -24.67 14.93
N LEU A 203 7.49 -23.44 14.41
CA LEU A 203 7.64 -22.21 15.19
C LEU A 203 6.45 -21.88 16.10
N ASN A 204 5.38 -22.68 16.05
CA ASN A 204 4.14 -22.48 16.80
C ASN A 204 3.59 -21.05 16.66
N VAL A 205 3.62 -20.53 15.42
CA VAL A 205 3.18 -19.17 15.17
C VAL A 205 1.68 -19.03 15.34
N VAL A 206 1.26 -17.84 15.74
CA VAL A 206 -0.15 -17.45 15.72
C VAL A 206 -0.58 -17.19 14.29
N THR A 207 -1.67 -17.82 13.86
CA THR A 207 -2.13 -17.77 12.46
C THR A 207 -3.47 -17.08 12.32
N TYR A 208 -3.67 -16.45 11.16
CA TYR A 208 -4.99 -16.20 10.60
C TYR A 208 -5.07 -16.93 9.25
N PRO A 209 -6.16 -17.64 8.94
CA PRO A 209 -7.28 -17.99 9.83
C PRO A 209 -6.85 -18.73 11.09
N ASP A 210 -7.62 -18.60 12.17
CA ASP A 210 -7.36 -19.30 13.42
C ASP A 210 -7.31 -20.82 13.18
N ASN A 211 -6.33 -21.49 13.80
CA ASN A 211 -6.14 -22.93 13.67
C ASN A 211 -5.95 -23.41 12.22
N TYR A 212 -5.29 -22.61 11.38
CA TYR A 212 -5.04 -22.96 9.97
C TYR A 212 -4.40 -24.35 9.81
N PHE A 213 -3.47 -24.72 10.69
CA PHE A 213 -2.79 -26.02 10.64
C PHE A 213 -3.70 -27.22 10.93
N GLN A 214 -4.82 -26.99 11.62
CA GLN A 214 -5.84 -28.01 11.91
C GLN A 214 -6.96 -28.00 10.87
N ASN A 215 -7.32 -26.82 10.34
CA ASN A 215 -8.32 -26.65 9.30
C ASN A 215 -7.91 -25.56 8.30
N ASN A 216 -7.33 -25.99 7.19
CA ASN A 216 -6.82 -25.12 6.14
C ASN A 216 -7.92 -24.54 5.22
N ARG A 217 -9.15 -25.08 5.27
CA ARG A 217 -10.22 -24.70 4.33
C ARG A 217 -10.94 -23.44 4.81
N GLN A 218 -10.49 -22.28 4.35
CA GLN A 218 -11.11 -20.99 4.67
C GLN A 218 -11.16 -20.07 3.45
N PRO A 219 -12.34 -19.56 3.08
CA PRO A 219 -12.47 -18.60 1.98
C PRO A 219 -11.94 -17.22 2.39
N ALA A 220 -11.34 -16.51 1.44
CA ALA A 220 -10.81 -15.16 1.60
C ALA A 220 -11.90 -14.11 1.91
N GLY A 221 -13.15 -14.40 1.57
CA GLY A 221 -14.28 -13.48 1.72
C GLY A 221 -15.38 -14.05 2.61
N ASP A 222 -15.26 -13.89 3.92
CA ASP A 222 -16.38 -14.14 4.85
C ASP A 222 -17.15 -12.84 5.15
N PHE A 223 -18.18 -12.57 4.35
CA PHE A 223 -19.05 -11.42 4.53
C PHE A 223 -19.90 -11.48 5.81
N LYS A 224 -20.09 -12.67 6.42
CA LYS A 224 -20.78 -12.77 7.71
C LYS A 224 -19.88 -12.25 8.82
N LEU A 225 -18.60 -12.61 8.79
CA LEU A 225 -17.62 -12.10 9.73
C LEU A 225 -17.42 -10.59 9.54
N LEU A 226 -17.32 -10.13 8.28
CA LEU A 226 -17.22 -8.70 7.97
C LEU A 226 -18.42 -7.90 8.52
N LYS A 227 -19.64 -8.43 8.35
CA LYS A 227 -20.85 -7.80 8.89
C LYS A 227 -20.85 -7.74 10.41
N ARG A 228 -20.42 -8.81 11.08
CA ARG A 228 -20.27 -8.82 12.55
C ARG A 228 -19.30 -7.74 13.01
N LEU A 229 -18.16 -7.58 12.34
CA LEU A 229 -17.17 -6.56 12.68
C LEU A 229 -17.76 -5.13 12.55
N VAL A 230 -18.57 -4.87 11.53
CA VAL A 230 -19.30 -3.59 11.42
C VAL A 230 -20.29 -3.40 12.58
N GLU A 231 -21.05 -4.44 12.93
CA GLU A 231 -22.00 -4.41 14.07
C GLU A 231 -21.28 -4.17 15.41
N GLU A 232 -20.02 -4.60 15.52
CA GLU A 232 -19.12 -4.36 16.66
C GLU A 232 -18.41 -2.98 16.60
N ASN A 233 -18.73 -2.15 15.60
CA ASN A 233 -18.11 -0.84 15.33
C ASN A 233 -16.59 -0.91 15.08
N ALA A 234 -16.10 -2.02 14.52
CA ALA A 234 -14.71 -2.13 14.11
C ALA A 234 -14.39 -1.14 12.97
N ASN A 235 -13.23 -0.51 13.03
CA ASN A 235 -12.74 0.32 11.93
C ASN A 235 -12.19 -0.59 10.82
N LEU A 236 -12.87 -0.60 9.67
CA LEU A 236 -12.48 -1.41 8.51
C LEU A 236 -11.60 -0.64 7.51
N SER A 237 -11.46 0.67 7.66
CA SER A 237 -10.69 1.53 6.75
C SER A 237 -9.21 1.50 7.07
N VAL A 238 -8.59 0.34 6.84
CA VAL A 238 -7.22 0.01 7.25
C VAL A 238 -6.21 0.04 6.10
N LEU A 239 -6.67 0.15 4.84
CA LEU A 239 -5.77 0.21 3.70
C LEU A 239 -5.11 1.59 3.59
N THR A 240 -3.80 1.59 3.36
CA THR A 240 -3.02 2.80 3.12
C THR A 240 -2.00 2.54 2.01
N PRO A 241 -2.03 3.28 0.88
CA PRO A 241 -1.00 3.15 -0.14
C PRO A 241 0.37 3.50 0.44
N PRO A 242 1.47 2.87 0.00
CA PRO A 242 2.82 3.22 0.44
C PRO A 242 3.14 4.70 0.23
N LYS A 243 3.93 5.30 1.16
CA LYS A 243 4.29 6.72 1.12
C LYS A 243 4.91 7.17 -0.20
N GLN A 244 5.73 6.32 -0.82
CA GLN A 244 6.35 6.63 -2.11
C GLN A 244 5.31 6.71 -3.24
N ALA A 245 4.28 5.85 -3.21
CA ALA A 245 3.19 5.92 -4.17
C ALA A 245 2.35 7.19 -3.97
N GLN A 246 2.06 7.56 -2.72
CA GLN A 246 1.41 8.84 -2.39
C GLN A 246 2.18 10.02 -2.98
N LYS A 247 3.50 10.09 -2.72
CA LYS A 247 4.36 11.15 -3.25
C LYS A 247 4.36 11.22 -4.79
N ILE A 248 4.43 10.08 -5.47
CA ILE A 248 4.36 10.04 -6.94
C ILE A 248 3.04 10.62 -7.45
N ILE A 249 1.92 10.31 -6.78
CA ILE A 249 0.61 10.84 -7.15
C ILE A 249 0.46 12.32 -6.80
N GLU A 250 0.97 12.77 -5.65
CA GLU A 250 1.01 14.19 -5.29
C GLU A 250 1.79 15.01 -6.32
N ASP A 251 2.97 14.51 -6.73
CA ASP A 251 3.78 15.15 -7.77
C ASP A 251 3.04 15.13 -9.11
N TYR A 252 2.38 14.04 -9.48
CA TYR A 252 1.52 14.00 -10.67
C TYR A 252 0.42 15.07 -10.59
N MET A 253 -0.32 15.14 -9.48
CA MET A 253 -1.42 16.10 -9.33
C MET A 253 -0.92 17.54 -9.44
N ARG A 254 0.20 17.88 -8.79
CA ARG A 254 0.81 19.21 -8.84
C ARG A 254 1.13 19.68 -10.26
N HIS A 255 1.62 18.78 -11.12
CA HIS A 255 2.05 19.13 -12.47
C HIS A 255 0.92 19.08 -13.49
N TYR A 256 -0.05 18.18 -13.33
CA TYR A 256 -1.01 17.88 -14.40
C TYR A 256 -2.44 18.39 -14.13
N THR A 257 -2.89 18.50 -12.87
CA THR A 257 -4.29 18.90 -12.61
C THR A 257 -4.51 20.41 -12.69
N GLN A 258 -3.45 21.22 -12.64
CA GLN A 258 -3.52 22.69 -12.68
C GLN A 258 -4.47 23.26 -11.60
N GLY A 259 -4.46 22.65 -10.41
CA GLY A 259 -5.32 23.04 -9.28
C GLY A 259 -6.78 22.58 -9.39
N LYS A 260 -7.18 21.91 -10.48
CA LYS A 260 -8.51 21.32 -10.63
C LYS A 260 -8.67 20.10 -9.72
N LYS A 261 -9.91 19.88 -9.26
CA LYS A 261 -10.30 18.68 -8.50
C LYS A 261 -10.20 17.43 -9.39
N LEU A 262 -9.39 16.46 -8.97
CA LEU A 262 -9.18 15.18 -9.68
C LEU A 262 -10.41 14.28 -9.54
N ILE A 263 -10.96 13.82 -10.66
CA ILE A 263 -12.00 12.78 -10.72
C ILE A 263 -11.41 11.54 -11.38
N THR A 264 -11.33 10.40 -10.69
CA THR A 264 -10.89 9.16 -11.34
C THR A 264 -12.08 8.49 -12.02
N LEU A 265 -11.88 8.03 -13.26
CA LEU A 265 -12.87 7.31 -14.04
C LEU A 265 -12.30 5.92 -14.34
N THR A 266 -12.68 4.93 -13.52
CA THR A 266 -12.23 3.56 -13.68
C THR A 266 -13.13 2.82 -14.64
N LEU A 267 -12.61 2.57 -15.84
CA LEU A 267 -13.33 1.82 -16.88
C LEU A 267 -13.19 0.32 -16.64
N ARG A 268 -14.25 -0.41 -16.97
CA ARG A 268 -14.25 -1.87 -16.96
C ARG A 268 -14.38 -2.40 -18.39
N GLU A 269 -13.44 -3.25 -18.75
CA GLU A 269 -13.16 -3.75 -20.10
C GLU A 269 -12.81 -5.24 -19.99
N TYR A 270 -13.76 -6.03 -19.50
CA TYR A 270 -13.61 -7.44 -19.20
C TYR A 270 -14.20 -8.32 -20.30
N ASP A 271 -13.52 -9.40 -20.65
CA ASP A 271 -13.93 -10.27 -21.78
C ASP A 271 -15.13 -11.17 -21.46
N ALA A 272 -15.35 -11.53 -20.18
CA ALA A 272 -16.45 -12.43 -19.84
C ALA A 272 -17.74 -11.67 -19.53
N ASN A 273 -18.76 -11.90 -20.36
CA ASN A 273 -20.07 -11.24 -20.34
C ASN A 273 -19.98 -9.70 -20.42
N PRO A 274 -19.29 -9.15 -21.43
CA PRO A 274 -19.00 -7.72 -21.55
C PRO A 274 -20.26 -6.85 -21.58
N GLU A 275 -21.35 -7.34 -22.16
CA GLU A 275 -22.63 -6.62 -22.30
C GLU A 275 -23.26 -6.25 -20.96
N TYR A 276 -23.06 -7.06 -19.92
CA TYR A 276 -23.58 -6.78 -18.59
C TYR A 276 -22.55 -6.11 -17.68
N ARG A 277 -21.25 -6.28 -17.96
CA ARG A 277 -20.18 -5.92 -17.03
C ARG A 277 -19.35 -4.73 -17.46
N ASN A 278 -19.32 -4.34 -18.73
CA ASN A 278 -18.41 -3.30 -19.21
C ASN A 278 -19.04 -1.92 -19.24
N SER A 279 -18.16 -0.92 -19.12
CA SER A 279 -18.51 0.50 -19.14
C SER A 279 -19.09 0.90 -20.50
N LYS A 280 -20.12 1.74 -20.51
CA LYS A 280 -20.64 2.36 -21.74
C LYS A 280 -19.70 3.48 -22.20
N LEU A 281 -18.69 3.14 -23.00
CA LEU A 281 -17.59 4.06 -23.33
C LEU A 281 -18.06 5.42 -23.87
N SER A 282 -19.09 5.46 -24.72
CA SER A 282 -19.65 6.72 -25.24
C SER A 282 -20.20 7.64 -24.16
N ASP A 283 -20.86 7.07 -23.15
CA ASP A 283 -21.46 7.81 -22.04
C ASP A 283 -20.39 8.32 -21.07
N TRP A 284 -19.39 7.49 -20.77
CA TRP A 284 -18.22 7.90 -19.97
C TRP A 284 -17.40 9.00 -20.65
N LEU A 285 -17.24 8.95 -21.97
CA LEU A 285 -16.57 10.02 -22.72
C LEU A 285 -17.34 11.34 -22.61
N ARG A 286 -18.65 11.32 -22.91
CA ARG A 286 -19.52 12.51 -22.81
C ARG A 286 -19.52 13.09 -21.40
N PHE A 287 -19.50 12.22 -20.39
CA PHE A 287 -19.40 12.60 -18.99
C PHE A 287 -18.04 13.25 -18.67
N ALA A 288 -16.92 12.65 -19.08
CA ALA A 288 -15.58 13.21 -18.90
C ALA A 288 -15.44 14.61 -19.54
N GLN A 289 -15.94 14.78 -20.77
CA GLN A 289 -15.94 16.09 -21.44
C GLN A 289 -16.77 17.13 -20.66
N THR A 290 -17.91 16.71 -20.09
CA THR A 290 -18.75 17.57 -19.24
C THR A 290 -17.99 17.99 -17.97
N LEU A 291 -17.25 17.08 -17.34
CA LEU A 291 -16.42 17.38 -16.17
C LEU A 291 -15.32 18.40 -16.49
N GLN A 292 -14.62 18.25 -17.62
CA GLN A 292 -13.61 19.22 -18.07
C GLN A 292 -14.23 20.62 -18.23
N GLY A 293 -15.39 20.71 -18.87
CA GLY A 293 -16.14 21.96 -19.05
C GLY A 293 -16.58 22.63 -17.75
N LYS A 294 -16.74 21.85 -16.66
CA LYS A 294 -17.08 22.34 -15.31
C LYS A 294 -15.86 22.61 -14.42
N GLY A 295 -14.64 22.54 -14.96
CA GLY A 295 -13.42 22.84 -14.21
C GLY A 295 -12.86 21.68 -13.37
N PHE A 296 -13.33 20.45 -13.60
CA PHE A 296 -12.74 19.24 -13.00
C PHE A 296 -11.62 18.66 -13.89
N TYR A 297 -10.80 17.78 -13.31
CA TYR A 297 -9.79 17.02 -14.04
C TYR A 297 -10.18 15.53 -14.06
N PRO A 298 -10.90 15.07 -15.10
CA PRO A 298 -11.23 13.65 -15.24
C PRO A 298 -10.00 12.87 -15.72
N LEU A 299 -9.64 11.81 -15.00
CA LEU A 299 -8.51 10.94 -15.28
C LEU A 299 -8.99 9.51 -15.49
N ILE A 300 -8.78 8.96 -16.68
CA ILE A 300 -9.18 7.59 -16.99
C ILE A 300 -8.15 6.59 -16.47
N ILE A 301 -8.64 5.58 -15.76
CA ILE A 301 -7.89 4.40 -15.34
C ILE A 301 -8.53 3.20 -16.02
N ARG A 302 -7.76 2.54 -16.88
CA ARG A 302 -8.25 1.38 -17.64
C ARG A 302 -8.09 0.08 -16.88
N ASP A 303 -8.77 -0.96 -17.36
CA ASP A 303 -8.56 -2.32 -16.89
C ASP A 303 -7.13 -2.79 -17.23
N THR A 304 -6.57 -3.64 -16.37
CA THR A 304 -5.16 -4.06 -16.45
C THR A 304 -4.79 -4.67 -17.80
N TYR A 305 -5.64 -5.52 -18.35
CA TYR A 305 -5.39 -6.21 -19.63
C TYR A 305 -5.71 -5.34 -20.86
N ALA A 306 -6.49 -4.27 -20.69
CA ALA A 306 -6.83 -3.35 -21.76
C ALA A 306 -5.81 -2.20 -21.90
N MET A 307 -4.91 -2.03 -20.92
CA MET A 307 -3.92 -0.94 -20.87
C MET A 307 -3.05 -0.86 -22.13
N GLY A 308 -2.65 -2.00 -22.69
CA GLY A 308 -1.82 -2.06 -23.91
C GLY A 308 -2.57 -1.82 -25.22
N GLN A 309 -3.90 -1.72 -25.18
CA GLN A 309 -4.73 -1.46 -26.36
C GLN A 309 -4.97 0.05 -26.50
N PRO A 310 -5.16 0.59 -27.71
CA PRO A 310 -5.59 1.98 -27.86
C PRO A 310 -7.03 2.16 -27.32
N LEU A 311 -7.33 3.35 -26.80
CA LEU A 311 -8.71 3.81 -26.67
C LEU A 311 -9.21 4.31 -28.03
N PRO A 312 -10.54 4.39 -28.25
CA PRO A 312 -11.10 5.10 -29.39
C PRO A 312 -10.53 6.53 -29.48
N SER A 313 -10.32 7.04 -30.71
CA SER A 313 -9.61 8.31 -30.94
C SER A 313 -10.30 9.51 -30.30
N GLU A 314 -11.61 9.40 -30.05
CA GLU A 314 -12.44 10.39 -29.37
C GLU A 314 -12.00 10.60 -27.90
N PHE A 315 -11.28 9.66 -27.30
CA PHE A 315 -10.68 9.79 -25.96
C PHE A 315 -9.33 10.51 -25.94
N SER A 316 -8.75 10.87 -27.09
CA SER A 316 -7.39 11.44 -27.18
C SER A 316 -7.16 12.71 -26.35
N HIS A 317 -8.23 13.44 -26.00
CA HIS A 317 -8.17 14.66 -25.18
C HIS A 317 -8.46 14.42 -23.69
N ILE A 318 -8.79 13.20 -23.29
CA ILE A 318 -9.00 12.83 -21.90
C ILE A 318 -7.72 12.19 -21.36
N PRO A 319 -7.12 12.71 -20.28
CA PRO A 319 -5.89 12.14 -19.76
C PRO A 319 -6.14 10.73 -19.22
N THR A 320 -5.14 9.87 -19.38
CA THR A 320 -5.10 8.51 -18.82
C THR A 320 -3.91 8.40 -17.87
N TYR A 321 -3.96 7.41 -16.96
CA TYR A 321 -2.81 7.06 -16.13
C TYR A 321 -2.52 5.55 -16.16
N PRO A 322 -1.84 5.06 -17.23
CA PRO A 322 -1.59 3.63 -17.44
C PRO A 322 -0.84 2.94 -16.29
N ALA A 323 -0.01 3.66 -15.56
CA ALA A 323 0.71 3.10 -14.41
C ALA A 323 -0.25 2.58 -13.33
N ALA A 324 -1.35 3.31 -13.05
CA ALA A 324 -2.38 2.82 -12.12
C ALA A 324 -3.22 1.68 -12.70
N SER A 325 -3.09 1.34 -13.99
CA SER A 325 -3.74 0.15 -14.53
C SER A 325 -3.02 -1.14 -14.12
N ILE A 326 -1.72 -1.09 -13.83
CA ILE A 326 -0.86 -2.25 -13.54
C ILE A 326 -0.21 -2.22 -12.15
N ASP A 327 -0.22 -1.07 -11.47
CA ASP A 327 0.35 -0.89 -10.14
C ASP A 327 -0.75 -0.52 -9.14
N VAL A 328 -1.02 -1.43 -8.21
CA VAL A 328 -2.06 -1.26 -7.18
C VAL A 328 -1.71 -0.16 -6.19
N HIS A 329 -0.43 0.05 -5.86
CA HIS A 329 -0.02 1.10 -4.93
C HIS A 329 -0.32 2.48 -5.50
N LEU A 330 0.03 2.71 -6.76
CA LEU A 330 -0.29 3.97 -7.47
C LEU A 330 -1.80 4.14 -7.65
N ARG A 331 -2.53 3.07 -7.95
CA ARG A 331 -4.00 3.11 -8.07
C ARG A 331 -4.66 3.51 -6.76
N LEU A 332 -4.27 2.93 -5.64
CA LEU A 332 -4.84 3.28 -4.33
C LEU A 332 -4.45 4.69 -3.90
N ALA A 333 -3.22 5.13 -4.20
CA ALA A 333 -2.80 6.51 -3.96
C ALA A 333 -3.65 7.52 -4.76
N LEU A 334 -3.97 7.22 -6.03
CA LEU A 334 -4.93 8.01 -6.80
C LEU A 334 -6.31 7.99 -6.17
N TYR A 335 -6.82 6.83 -5.79
CA TYR A 335 -8.14 6.73 -5.18
C TYR A 335 -8.25 7.50 -3.87
N GLN A 336 -7.22 7.44 -3.04
CA GLN A 336 -7.16 8.18 -1.79
C GLN A 336 -7.07 9.70 -2.01
N SER A 337 -6.39 10.15 -3.06
CA SER A 337 -6.16 11.57 -3.34
C SER A 337 -7.25 12.24 -4.19
N ALA A 338 -8.09 11.43 -4.86
CA ALA A 338 -9.13 11.94 -5.75
C ALA A 338 -10.24 12.67 -4.99
N TYR A 339 -10.80 13.71 -5.62
CA TYR A 339 -11.98 14.38 -5.10
C TYR A 339 -13.20 13.46 -5.09
N ILE A 340 -13.43 12.73 -6.19
CA ILE A 340 -14.42 11.65 -6.30
C ILE A 340 -13.84 10.56 -7.20
N ASN A 341 -14.00 9.30 -6.80
CA ASN A 341 -13.71 8.14 -7.63
C ASN A 341 -14.99 7.60 -8.27
N MET A 342 -15.00 7.36 -9.57
CA MET A 342 -16.17 6.85 -10.27
C MET A 342 -15.82 5.64 -11.12
N GLY A 343 -16.76 4.71 -11.20
CA GLY A 343 -16.66 3.57 -12.10
C GLY A 343 -17.82 2.61 -11.90
N ILE A 344 -17.84 1.56 -12.70
CA ILE A 344 -18.79 0.45 -12.50
C ILE A 344 -18.16 -0.64 -11.66
N GLU A 345 -18.96 -1.32 -10.85
CA GLU A 345 -18.51 -2.31 -9.87
C GLU A 345 -17.45 -3.25 -10.47
N ASN A 346 -16.27 -3.26 -9.87
CA ASN A 346 -15.15 -4.13 -10.21
C ASN A 346 -14.24 -4.34 -9.01
N GLY A 347 -13.30 -5.29 -9.15
CA GLY A 347 -12.36 -5.63 -8.08
C GLY A 347 -11.57 -4.43 -7.57
N PRO A 348 -10.91 -3.64 -8.43
CA PRO A 348 -10.17 -2.46 -8.00
C PRO A 348 -10.99 -1.45 -7.20
N LEU A 349 -12.21 -1.09 -7.64
CA LEU A 349 -13.04 -0.09 -6.97
C LEU A 349 -13.52 -0.53 -5.59
N TYR A 350 -13.62 -1.85 -5.36
CA TYR A 350 -14.00 -2.41 -4.05
C TYR A 350 -13.07 -1.93 -2.92
N SER A 351 -11.79 -1.72 -3.24
CA SER A 351 -10.77 -1.24 -2.28
C SER A 351 -11.07 0.15 -1.70
N ILE A 352 -11.84 0.99 -2.40
CA ILE A 352 -12.14 2.36 -1.97
C ILE A 352 -12.92 2.35 -0.65
N SER A 353 -13.78 1.35 -0.44
CA SER A 353 -14.55 1.20 0.79
C SER A 353 -13.68 1.10 2.05
N TYR A 354 -12.40 0.72 1.89
CA TYR A 354 -11.44 0.53 2.96
C TYR A 354 -10.32 1.57 2.96
N LEU A 355 -10.42 2.61 2.11
CA LEU A 355 -9.55 3.77 2.11
C LEU A 355 -10.21 4.89 2.92
N LYS A 356 -9.59 5.24 4.05
CA LYS A 356 -10.10 6.27 4.95
C LYS A 356 -10.32 7.60 4.22
N GLY A 357 -11.52 8.16 4.33
CA GLY A 357 -11.93 9.45 3.79
C GLY A 357 -12.10 9.48 2.27
N ALA A 358 -11.86 8.37 1.56
CA ALA A 358 -12.03 8.32 0.11
C ALA A 358 -13.52 8.43 -0.25
N ARG A 359 -13.79 9.11 -1.36
CA ARG A 359 -15.14 9.42 -1.86
C ARG A 359 -15.37 8.66 -3.16
N SER A 360 -16.56 8.11 -3.37
CA SER A 360 -16.82 7.32 -4.57
C SER A 360 -18.27 7.26 -5.02
N ILE A 361 -18.45 6.97 -6.30
CA ILE A 361 -19.71 6.55 -6.90
C ILE A 361 -19.42 5.28 -7.69
N ILE A 362 -19.91 4.15 -7.19
CA ILE A 362 -19.76 2.84 -7.81
C ILE A 362 -21.11 2.42 -8.37
N PHE A 363 -21.22 2.38 -9.70
CA PHE A 363 -22.43 1.94 -10.40
C PHE A 363 -22.55 0.42 -10.37
N ARG A 364 -23.69 -0.07 -9.89
CA ARG A 364 -24.00 -1.49 -9.72
C ARG A 364 -25.20 -1.85 -10.59
N ARG A 365 -24.95 -2.60 -11.67
CA ARG A 365 -26.01 -3.20 -12.47
C ARG A 365 -26.46 -4.51 -11.82
N GLN A 366 -27.75 -4.77 -11.84
CA GLN A 366 -28.31 -6.05 -11.41
C GLN A 366 -28.71 -6.88 -12.63
N SER A 367 -28.33 -8.15 -12.64
CA SER A 367 -28.76 -9.09 -13.68
C SER A 367 -28.73 -10.52 -13.15
N ASN A 368 -29.88 -11.19 -13.20
CA ASN A 368 -29.97 -12.62 -12.88
C ASN A 368 -29.41 -13.52 -14.00
N ALA A 369 -29.01 -12.95 -15.15
CA ALA A 369 -28.32 -13.69 -16.21
C ALA A 369 -26.87 -14.03 -15.84
N ILE A 370 -26.27 -13.29 -14.90
CA ILE A 370 -24.90 -13.52 -14.43
C ILE A 370 -24.92 -13.82 -12.94
N PRO A 371 -24.38 -14.96 -12.48
CA PRO A 371 -24.37 -15.31 -11.05
C PRO A 371 -23.82 -14.20 -10.16
N ASN A 372 -22.73 -13.54 -10.55
CA ASN A 372 -22.07 -12.50 -9.74
C ASN A 372 -22.83 -11.16 -9.69
N LEU A 373 -23.84 -10.96 -10.55
CA LEU A 373 -24.72 -9.78 -10.55
C LEU A 373 -26.14 -10.12 -10.08
N SER A 374 -26.37 -11.38 -9.71
CA SER A 374 -27.70 -11.88 -9.36
C SER A 374 -28.14 -11.39 -7.99
N GLU A 375 -29.45 -11.34 -7.80
CA GLU A 375 -30.06 -11.04 -6.51
C GLU A 375 -29.57 -12.01 -5.42
N ARG A 376 -29.45 -13.30 -5.74
CA ARG A 376 -28.97 -14.33 -4.80
C ARG A 376 -27.57 -14.02 -4.27
N THR A 377 -26.65 -13.61 -5.14
CA THR A 377 -25.28 -13.27 -4.73
C THR A 377 -25.28 -12.01 -3.87
N ASN A 378 -26.05 -10.98 -4.24
CA ASN A 378 -26.19 -9.78 -3.42
C ASN A 378 -26.75 -10.11 -2.02
N GLN A 379 -27.77 -10.96 -1.93
CA GLN A 379 -28.32 -11.42 -0.64
C GLN A 379 -27.29 -12.17 0.20
N ASN A 380 -26.49 -13.05 -0.41
CA ASN A 380 -25.42 -13.78 0.27
C ASN A 380 -24.32 -12.86 0.83
N PHE A 381 -24.08 -11.72 0.19
CA PHE A 381 -23.14 -10.69 0.64
C PHE A 381 -23.78 -9.58 1.46
N PHE A 382 -25.07 -9.70 1.79
CA PHE A 382 -25.85 -8.69 2.52
C PHE A 382 -25.96 -7.33 1.81
N PHE A 383 -25.81 -7.31 0.48
CA PHE A 383 -26.03 -6.13 -0.33
C PHE A 383 -27.51 -5.96 -0.60
N LYS A 384 -28.04 -4.80 -0.23
CA LYS A 384 -29.43 -4.42 -0.48
C LYS A 384 -29.49 -3.39 -1.59
N VAL A 385 -30.39 -3.63 -2.54
CA VAL A 385 -30.63 -2.71 -3.65
C VAL A 385 -31.09 -1.37 -3.12
N GLY A 386 -30.47 -0.29 -3.61
CA GLY A 386 -30.73 1.08 -3.19
C GLY A 386 -29.97 1.54 -1.95
N GLU A 387 -29.22 0.64 -1.28
CA GLU A 387 -28.39 0.99 -0.12
C GLU A 387 -26.90 0.98 -0.48
N ASN A 388 -26.14 1.80 0.25
CA ASN A 388 -24.67 1.72 0.26
C ASN A 388 -24.22 0.42 0.94
N HIS A 389 -23.00 -0.05 0.62
CA HIS A 389 -22.44 -1.18 1.34
C HIS A 389 -22.32 -0.85 2.83
N PHE A 390 -22.65 -1.82 3.68
CA PHE A 390 -22.64 -1.67 5.13
C PHE A 390 -21.23 -1.42 5.70
N PHE A 391 -20.17 -1.69 4.93
CA PHE A 391 -18.77 -1.46 5.31
C PHE A 391 -18.13 -0.22 4.67
N ASN A 392 -18.90 0.64 4.00
CA ASN A 392 -18.35 1.90 3.50
C ASN A 392 -17.83 2.75 4.65
N ASP A 393 -16.66 3.37 4.46
CA ASP A 393 -15.97 4.20 5.45
C ASP A 393 -16.79 5.44 5.85
N ASN A 394 -17.51 6.02 4.90
CA ASN A 394 -18.20 7.28 5.09
C ASN A 394 -19.40 7.46 4.13
N GLN A 395 -20.22 8.47 4.41
CA GLN A 395 -21.45 8.77 3.65
C GLN A 395 -21.23 9.23 2.19
N PHE A 396 -19.99 9.55 1.81
CA PHE A 396 -19.63 9.98 0.45
C PHE A 396 -19.15 8.82 -0.43
N GLN A 397 -19.29 7.59 0.03
CA GLN A 397 -19.10 6.38 -0.76
C GLN A 397 -20.48 5.84 -1.16
N ILE A 398 -20.82 6.04 -2.43
CA ILE A 398 -22.14 5.80 -2.98
C ILE A 398 -22.14 4.53 -3.83
N ASN A 399 -23.08 3.63 -3.57
CA ASN A 399 -23.39 2.50 -4.43
C ASN A 399 -24.65 2.82 -5.25
N ALA A 400 -24.44 3.27 -6.49
CA ALA A 400 -25.52 3.65 -7.39
C ALA A 400 -26.09 2.40 -8.07
N TRP A 401 -27.24 1.91 -7.61
CA TRP A 401 -27.93 0.72 -8.14
C TRP A 401 -28.67 1.01 -9.45
N MET A 402 -27.90 1.31 -10.49
CA MET A 402 -28.37 1.68 -11.82
C MET A 402 -27.29 1.42 -12.87
N ASP A 403 -27.63 1.60 -14.14
CA ASP A 403 -26.63 1.61 -15.19
C ASP A 403 -25.81 2.91 -15.22
N ASP A 404 -24.70 2.88 -15.95
CA ASP A 404 -23.77 3.98 -16.17
C ASP A 404 -24.12 4.78 -17.43
N SER A 405 -25.41 4.99 -17.69
CA SER A 405 -25.84 5.95 -18.72
C SER A 405 -25.37 7.37 -18.40
N PHE A 406 -25.19 8.21 -19.42
CA PHE A 406 -24.70 9.58 -19.23
C PHE A 406 -25.52 10.38 -18.20
N ASP A 407 -26.85 10.29 -18.26
CA ASP A 407 -27.73 11.02 -17.35
C ASP A 407 -27.58 10.53 -15.90
N ASN A 408 -27.41 9.23 -15.68
CA ASN A 408 -27.15 8.65 -14.37
C ASN A 408 -25.77 9.06 -13.83
N LEU A 409 -24.73 9.02 -14.67
CA LEU A 409 -23.37 9.49 -14.32
C LEU A 409 -23.40 10.94 -13.82
N LEU A 410 -24.02 11.82 -14.61
CA LEU A 410 -24.09 13.24 -14.30
C LEU A 410 -24.92 13.52 -13.03
N THR A 411 -26.09 12.88 -12.90
CA THR A 411 -26.99 13.07 -11.77
C THR A 411 -26.32 12.65 -10.46
N GLN A 412 -25.73 11.45 -10.41
CA GLN A 412 -25.05 10.95 -9.21
C GLN A 412 -23.84 11.81 -8.85
N PHE A 413 -23.06 12.26 -9.84
CA PHE A 413 -21.94 13.17 -9.61
C PHE A 413 -22.38 14.49 -8.98
N GLN A 414 -23.42 15.14 -9.52
CA GLN A 414 -23.91 16.41 -9.01
C GLN A 414 -24.45 16.27 -7.58
N GLN A 415 -25.22 15.22 -7.30
CA GLN A 415 -25.74 14.96 -5.95
C GLN A 415 -24.62 14.79 -4.91
N LEU A 416 -23.56 14.07 -5.27
CA LEU A 416 -22.43 13.88 -4.37
C LEU A 416 -21.59 15.16 -4.21
N ASP A 417 -21.27 15.86 -5.30
CA ASP A 417 -20.52 17.11 -5.28
C ASP A 417 -21.22 18.18 -4.43
N GLU A 418 -22.54 18.36 -4.59
CA GLU A 418 -23.34 19.26 -3.76
C GLU A 418 -23.33 18.86 -2.28
N SER A 419 -23.36 17.56 -1.98
CA SER A 419 -23.34 17.05 -0.61
C SER A 419 -21.97 17.28 0.06
N ILE A 420 -20.88 17.08 -0.67
CA ILE A 420 -19.53 17.41 -0.23
C ILE A 420 -19.42 18.91 0.05
N GLN A 421 -19.82 19.76 -0.90
CA GLN A 421 -19.75 21.22 -0.75
C GLN A 421 -20.57 21.75 0.41
N ARG A 422 -21.70 21.10 0.75
CA ARG A 422 -22.50 21.45 1.94
C ARG A 422 -21.82 21.04 3.25
N SER A 423 -21.04 19.97 3.25
CA SER A 423 -20.32 19.50 4.45
C SER A 423 -19.02 20.25 4.73
N GLU A 424 -18.44 20.88 3.70
CA GLU A 424 -17.18 21.65 3.78
C GLU A 424 -17.41 23.15 4.10
N LYS A 425 -18.67 23.59 4.17
CA LYS A 425 -19.09 24.92 4.64
C LYS A 425 -19.45 24.85 6.11
#